data_AF-A0A8C2GXS9-F1
#
_entry.id   AF-A0A8C2GXS9-F1
#
_cell.length_a   1.000
_cell.length_b   1.000
_cell.length_c   1.000
_cell.angle_alpha   90.00
_cell.angle_beta   90.00
_cell.angle_gamma   90.00
#
_symmetry.space_group_name_H-M   'P 1'
#
loop_
_entity.id
_entity.type
_entity.pdbx_description
1 polymer ?
#
loop_
_entity_poly.entity_id
_entity_poly.type
_entity_poly.pdbx_seq_one_letter_code
_entity_poly.pdbx_strand_id
1 'polypeptide(L)'
;ALQLEKERHLAKLLLKDGKKERALLLLKKKCYQDQLLYKTDIQVQDIEFAQIEIKIIEGLKAGNYCLKQMHEVMSIEEVERILEETQEATEYQKQIDELLAGSLTAEDEDAVLAALEAITQGEDITLPELPTDPLPVVPTGETERKEAQIKPEREMLAA
;
A
#
# COMPACT_ATOMS: atom_id res chain seq x y z
N ALA A 1 -33.16 21.36 -20.28
CA ALA A 1 -34.38 20.61 -19.91
C ALA A 1 -35.66 21.44 -20.07
N LEU A 2 -35.80 22.56 -19.34
CA LEU A 2 -37.05 23.34 -19.26
C LEU A 2 -37.60 23.84 -20.63
N GLN A 3 -36.72 24.12 -21.60
CA GLN A 3 -37.11 24.58 -22.93
C GLN A 3 -37.69 23.46 -23.81
N LEU A 4 -37.14 22.25 -23.73
CA LEU A 4 -37.63 21.07 -24.45
C LEU A 4 -38.99 20.60 -23.92
N GLU A 5 -39.23 20.77 -22.62
CA GLU A 5 -40.54 20.54 -22.01
C GLU A 5 -41.58 21.55 -22.50
N LYS A 6 -41.22 22.84 -22.55
CA LYS A 6 -42.08 23.88 -23.13
C LYS A 6 -42.42 23.58 -24.59
N GLU A 7 -41.45 23.17 -25.41
CA GLU A 7 -41.68 22.75 -26.80
C GLU A 7 -42.60 21.52 -26.90
N ARG A 8 -42.49 20.57 -25.96
CA ARG A 8 -43.39 19.40 -25.86
C ARG A 8 -44.82 19.81 -25.51
N HIS A 9 -45.01 20.75 -24.59
CA HIS A 9 -46.32 21.30 -24.25
C HIS A 9 -46.94 22.08 -25.42
N LEU A 10 -46.13 22.87 -26.12
CA LEU A 10 -46.54 23.60 -27.32
C LEU A 10 -46.96 22.66 -28.45
N ALA A 11 -46.20 21.58 -28.67
CA ALA A 11 -46.55 20.55 -29.65
C ALA A 11 -47.89 19.85 -29.30
N LYS A 12 -48.15 19.56 -28.02
CA LYS A 12 -49.45 19.01 -27.56
C LYS A 12 -50.61 19.97 -27.81
N LEU A 13 -50.43 21.27 -27.61
CA LEU A 13 -51.44 22.30 -27.91
C LEU A 13 -51.72 22.39 -29.41
N LEU A 14 -50.68 22.35 -30.26
CA LEU A 14 -50.83 22.39 -31.71
C LEU A 14 -51.50 21.15 -32.30
N LEU A 15 -51.34 19.98 -31.65
CA LEU A 15 -52.09 18.78 -32.00
C LEU A 15 -53.58 18.89 -31.67
N LYS A 16 -53.93 19.54 -30.55
CA LYS A 16 -55.33 19.83 -30.18
C LYS A 16 -55.99 20.83 -31.14
N ASP A 17 -55.22 21.80 -31.63
CA ASP A 17 -55.65 22.84 -32.58
C ASP A 17 -55.66 22.35 -34.05
N GLY A 18 -55.49 21.04 -34.29
CA GLY A 18 -55.55 20.43 -35.63
C GLY A 18 -54.34 20.70 -36.54
N LYS A 19 -53.36 21.50 -36.10
CA LYS A 19 -52.16 21.89 -36.87
C LYS A 19 -51.04 20.83 -36.81
N LYS A 20 -51.33 19.65 -37.36
CA LYS A 20 -50.45 18.47 -37.32
C LYS A 20 -49.05 18.70 -37.91
N GLU A 21 -48.92 19.40 -39.04
CA GLU A 21 -47.62 19.61 -39.68
C GLU A 21 -46.66 20.45 -38.84
N ARG A 22 -47.19 21.50 -38.18
CA ARG A 22 -46.40 22.36 -37.28
C ARG A 22 -45.98 21.61 -36.01
N ALA A 23 -46.86 20.76 -35.48
CA ALA A 23 -46.54 19.90 -34.35
C ALA A 23 -45.44 18.88 -34.70
N LEU A 24 -45.51 18.26 -35.89
CA LEU A 24 -44.48 17.34 -36.37
C LEU A 24 -43.11 18.02 -36.55
N LEU A 25 -43.09 19.24 -37.08
CA LEU A 25 -41.85 20.01 -37.24
C LEU A 25 -41.20 20.31 -35.88
N LEU A 26 -41.98 20.71 -34.88
CA LEU A 26 -41.49 20.94 -33.51
C LEU A 26 -40.95 19.67 -32.86
N LEU A 27 -41.64 18.53 -33.01
CA LEU A 27 -41.16 17.26 -32.47
C LEU A 27 -39.88 16.79 -33.15
N LYS A 28 -39.75 16.97 -34.48
CA LYS A 28 -38.49 16.69 -35.19
C LYS A 28 -37.35 17.57 -34.71
N LYS A 29 -37.60 18.86 -34.51
CA LYS A 29 -36.63 19.80 -33.95
C LYS A 29 -36.17 19.36 -32.55
N LYS A 30 -37.11 18.96 -31.69
CA LYS A 30 -36.83 18.45 -30.35
C LYS A 30 -35.95 17.19 -30.41
N CYS A 31 -36.30 16.19 -31.23
CA CYS A 31 -35.50 14.97 -31.35
C CYS A 31 -34.06 15.24 -31.80
N TYR A 32 -33.87 16.18 -32.74
CA TYR A 32 -32.53 16.57 -33.17
C TYR A 32 -31.73 17.25 -32.05
N GLN A 33 -32.37 18.13 -31.28
CA GLN A 33 -31.73 18.77 -30.13
C GLN A 33 -31.40 17.76 -29.02
N ASP A 34 -32.28 16.83 -28.71
CA ASP A 34 -32.01 15.75 -27.75
C ASP A 34 -30.83 14.88 -28.21
N GLN A 35 -30.77 14.55 -29.50
CA GLN A 35 -29.66 13.77 -30.06
C GLN A 35 -28.34 14.53 -30.02
N LEU A 36 -28.36 15.85 -30.28
CA LEU A 36 -27.16 16.67 -30.21
C LEU A 36 -26.67 16.80 -28.77
N LEU A 37 -27.59 17.06 -27.83
CA LEU A 37 -27.27 17.10 -26.39
C LEU A 37 -26.65 15.79 -25.92
N TYR A 38 -27.23 14.65 -26.30
CA TYR A 38 -26.69 13.34 -25.95
C TYR A 38 -25.26 13.14 -26.47
N LYS A 39 -24.99 13.52 -27.72
CA LYS A 39 -23.64 13.43 -28.30
C LYS A 39 -22.65 14.34 -27.57
N THR A 40 -23.06 15.57 -27.26
CA THR A 40 -22.21 16.51 -26.52
C THR A 40 -21.95 16.02 -25.10
N ASP A 41 -22.94 15.43 -24.43
CA ASP A 41 -22.78 14.90 -23.08
C ASP A 41 -21.76 13.77 -23.02
N ILE A 42 -21.78 12.86 -24.00
CA ILE A 42 -20.76 11.82 -24.16
C ILE A 42 -19.37 12.45 -24.37
N GLN A 43 -19.26 13.44 -25.27
CA GLN A 43 -17.98 14.11 -25.52
C GLN A 43 -17.42 14.82 -24.28
N VAL A 44 -18.29 15.40 -23.45
CA VAL A 44 -17.86 16.04 -22.19
C VAL A 44 -17.36 14.98 -21.21
N GLN A 45 -18.07 13.86 -21.06
CA GLN A 45 -17.61 12.76 -20.21
C GLN A 45 -16.24 12.24 -20.66
N ASP A 46 -16.03 12.02 -21.95
CA ASP A 46 -14.74 11.57 -22.49
C ASP A 46 -13.59 12.53 -22.14
N ILE A 47 -13.86 13.85 -22.21
CA ILE A 47 -12.87 14.88 -21.83
C ILE A 47 -12.59 14.85 -20.32
N GLU A 48 -13.61 14.69 -19.49
CA GLU A 48 -13.45 14.59 -18.03
C GLU A 48 -12.63 13.36 -17.65
N PHE A 49 -12.87 12.21 -18.28
CA PHE A 49 -12.06 11.01 -18.10
C PHE A 49 -10.61 11.24 -18.51
N ALA A 50 -10.36 11.82 -19.68
CA ALA A 50 -9.00 12.15 -20.13
C ALA A 50 -8.28 13.11 -19.17
N GLN A 51 -8.99 14.09 -18.59
CA GLN A 51 -8.42 14.99 -17.58
C GLN A 51 -8.02 14.25 -16.30
N ILE A 52 -8.82 13.28 -15.85
CA ILE A 52 -8.50 12.45 -14.69
C ILE A 52 -7.28 11.57 -14.99
N GLU A 53 -7.22 10.95 -16.16
CA GLU A 53 -6.08 10.13 -16.59
C GLU A 53 -4.77 10.93 -16.60
N ILE A 54 -4.79 12.17 -17.09
CA ILE A 54 -3.62 13.07 -17.05
C ILE A 54 -3.17 13.30 -15.60
N LYS A 55 -4.10 13.62 -14.69
CA LYS A 55 -3.78 13.81 -13.27
C LYS A 55 -3.18 12.57 -12.62
N ILE A 56 -3.68 11.39 -12.96
CA ILE A 56 -3.13 10.11 -12.48
C ILE A 56 -1.70 9.94 -12.98
N ILE A 57 -1.44 10.18 -14.27
CA ILE A 57 -0.10 10.06 -14.86
C ILE A 57 0.88 11.05 -14.21
N GLU A 58 0.45 12.29 -13.96
CA GLU A 58 1.26 13.30 -13.26
C GLU A 58 1.58 12.85 -11.82
N GLY A 59 0.59 12.31 -11.10
CA GLY A 59 0.79 11.73 -9.77
C GLY A 59 1.79 10.56 -9.78
N LEU A 60 1.68 9.66 -10.77
CA LEU A 60 2.63 8.56 -10.94
C LEU A 60 4.03 9.04 -11.29
N LYS A 61 4.17 10.08 -12.11
CA LYS A 61 5.49 10.69 -12.42
C LYS A 61 6.13 11.30 -11.18
N ALA A 62 5.36 12.04 -10.37
CA ALA A 62 5.84 12.60 -9.11
C ALA A 62 6.25 11.49 -8.12
N GLY A 63 5.44 10.43 -8.01
CA GLY A 63 5.76 9.26 -7.20
C GLY A 63 7.03 8.54 -7.67
N ASN A 64 7.20 8.34 -8.98
CA ASN A 64 8.41 7.74 -9.55
C ASN A 64 9.67 8.59 -9.30
N TYR A 65 9.54 9.91 -9.41
CA TYR A 65 10.63 10.83 -9.12
C TYR A 65 11.03 10.80 -7.64
N CYS A 66 10.05 10.81 -6.73
CA CYS A 66 10.29 10.66 -5.30
C CYS A 66 10.97 9.33 -4.98
N LEU A 67 10.50 8.22 -5.56
CA LEU A 67 11.09 6.91 -5.37
C LEU A 67 12.53 6.85 -5.87
N LYS A 68 12.83 7.47 -7.02
CA LYS A 68 14.20 7.55 -7.56
C LYS A 68 15.13 8.32 -6.63
N GLN A 69 14.69 9.48 -6.13
CA GLN A 69 15.49 10.24 -5.17
C GLN A 69 15.69 9.46 -3.86
N MET A 70 14.64 8.80 -3.35
CA MET A 70 14.77 7.98 -2.15
C MET A 70 15.75 6.82 -2.36
N HIS A 71 15.73 6.19 -3.54
CA HIS A 71 16.69 5.15 -3.88
C HIS A 71 18.12 5.70 -4.05
N GLU A 72 18.27 6.93 -4.54
CA GLU A 72 19.57 7.61 -4.66
C GLU A 72 20.16 7.97 -3.30
N VAL A 73 19.34 8.43 -2.36
CA VAL A 73 19.75 8.70 -0.97
C VAL A 73 20.01 7.41 -0.19
N MET A 74 19.25 6.35 -0.49
CA MET A 74 19.46 5.00 0.04
C MET A 74 20.30 4.17 -0.96
N SER A 75 21.40 4.75 -1.43
CA SER A 75 22.33 4.04 -2.30
C SER A 75 22.95 2.86 -1.54
N ILE A 76 23.37 1.84 -2.29
CA ILE A 76 24.10 0.68 -1.74
C ILE A 76 25.33 1.15 -0.95
N GLU A 77 25.97 2.25 -1.37
CA GLU A 77 27.11 2.86 -0.70
C GLU A 77 26.79 3.34 0.72
N GLU A 78 25.60 3.91 0.95
CA GLU A 78 25.16 4.33 2.29
C GLU A 78 24.91 3.10 3.19
N VAL A 79 24.32 2.05 2.62
CA VAL A 79 24.07 0.79 3.35
C VAL A 79 25.38 0.08 3.68
N GLU A 80 26.33 0.04 2.75
CA GLU A 80 27.68 -0.50 2.95
C GLU A 80 28.42 0.31 4.03
N ARG A 81 28.36 1.64 3.99
CA ARG A 81 28.96 2.49 5.02
C ARG A 81 28.37 2.25 6.41
N ILE A 82 27.04 2.19 6.53
CA ILE A 82 26.37 1.90 7.81
C ILE A 82 26.76 0.52 8.32
N LEU A 83 26.90 -0.47 7.44
CA LEU A 83 27.30 -1.82 7.82
C LEU A 83 28.76 -1.87 8.28
N GLU A 84 29.67 -1.17 7.60
CA GLU A 84 31.06 -0.98 8.04
C GLU A 84 31.12 -0.27 9.40
N GLU A 85 30.46 0.88 9.55
CA GLU A 85 30.41 1.63 10.82
C GLU A 85 29.84 0.77 11.97
N THR A 86 28.82 -0.04 11.71
CA THR A 86 28.22 -0.94 12.72
C THR A 86 29.15 -2.11 13.04
N GLN A 87 29.83 -2.66 12.05
CA GLN A 87 30.80 -3.74 12.21
C GLN A 87 31.99 -3.26 13.05
N GLU A 88 32.55 -2.09 12.73
CA GLU A 88 33.62 -1.45 13.51
C GLU A 88 33.19 -1.16 14.95
N ALA A 89 31.99 -0.60 15.16
CA ALA A 89 31.46 -0.34 16.49
C ALA A 89 31.27 -1.65 17.30
N THR A 90 30.82 -2.72 16.65
CA THR A 90 30.66 -4.04 17.28
C THR A 90 32.02 -4.64 17.65
N GLU A 91 33.03 -4.48 16.80
CA GLU A 91 34.39 -4.92 17.08
C GLU A 91 35.02 -4.12 18.21
N TYR A 92 34.79 -2.80 18.27
CA TYR A 92 35.22 -1.97 19.38
C TYR A 92 34.55 -2.37 20.69
N GLN A 93 33.24 -2.66 20.67
CA GLN A 93 32.54 -3.19 21.84
C GLN A 93 33.12 -4.53 22.28
N LYS A 94 33.42 -5.45 21.35
CA LYS A 94 34.09 -6.72 21.68
C LYS A 94 35.46 -6.52 22.29
N GLN A 95 36.26 -5.56 21.80
CA GLN A 95 37.55 -5.24 22.40
C GLN A 95 37.39 -4.70 23.82
N ILE A 96 36.37 -3.88 24.08
CA ILE A 96 36.03 -3.43 25.44
C ILE A 96 35.64 -4.63 26.30
N ASP A 97 34.78 -5.52 25.80
CA ASP A 97 34.33 -6.70 26.52
C ASP A 97 35.50 -7.64 26.85
N GLU A 98 36.43 -7.84 25.90
CA GLU A 98 37.66 -8.64 26.11
C GLU A 98 38.61 -7.99 27.12
N LEU A 99 38.78 -6.67 27.07
CA LEU A 99 39.58 -5.93 28.05
C LEU A 99 38.97 -5.99 29.45
N LEU A 100 37.65 -5.87 29.57
CA LEU A 100 36.92 -5.99 30.83
C LEU A 100 36.99 -7.40 31.39
N ALA A 101 36.77 -8.43 30.55
CA ALA A 101 36.87 -9.83 30.94
C ALA A 101 38.30 -10.24 31.34
N GLY A 102 39.33 -9.65 30.72
CA GLY A 102 40.72 -9.89 31.08
C GLY A 102 41.22 -9.14 32.33
N SER A 103 40.48 -8.11 32.78
CA SER A 103 40.88 -7.23 33.89
C SER A 103 40.10 -7.48 35.19
N LEU A 104 38.96 -8.17 35.16
CA LEU A 104 38.18 -8.47 36.35
C LEU A 104 38.74 -9.69 37.10
N THR A 105 38.79 -9.62 38.43
CA THR A 105 39.08 -10.79 39.28
C THR A 105 37.79 -11.50 39.69
N ALA A 106 37.89 -12.75 40.17
CA ALA A 106 36.71 -13.50 40.64
C ALA A 106 35.94 -12.79 41.77
N GLU A 107 36.64 -12.04 42.63
CA GLU A 107 35.99 -11.24 43.69
C GLU A 107 35.23 -10.03 43.12
N ASP A 108 35.73 -9.44 42.04
CA ASP A 108 35.05 -8.34 41.34
C ASP A 108 33.81 -8.84 40.58
N GLU A 109 33.86 -10.06 40.01
CA GLU A 109 32.69 -10.70 39.37
C GLU A 109 31.56 -10.93 40.37
N ASP A 110 31.87 -11.42 41.57
CA ASP A 110 30.91 -11.60 42.65
C ASP A 110 30.30 -10.26 43.11
N ALA A 111 31.11 -9.19 43.20
CA ALA A 111 30.63 -7.85 43.55
C ALA A 111 29.70 -7.26 42.49
N VAL A 112 29.98 -7.50 41.20
CA VAL A 112 29.12 -7.09 40.08
C VAL A 112 27.80 -7.84 40.09
N LEU A 113 27.81 -9.16 40.35
CA LEU A 113 26.59 -9.97 40.48
C LEU A 113 25.71 -9.48 41.63
N ALA A 114 26.30 -9.20 42.80
CA ALA A 114 25.57 -8.66 43.94
C ALA A 114 24.96 -7.27 43.64
N ALA A 115 25.67 -6.41 42.92
CA ALA A 115 25.16 -5.11 42.49
C ALA A 115 24.00 -5.25 41.47
N LEU A 116 24.08 -6.21 40.54
CA LEU A 116 23.02 -6.51 39.58
C LEU A 116 21.77 -7.05 40.27
N GLU A 117 21.93 -7.94 41.25
CA GLU A 117 20.84 -8.42 42.09
C GLU A 117 20.19 -7.27 42.88
N ALA A 118 20.97 -6.34 43.44
CA ALA A 118 20.42 -5.19 44.15
C ALA A 118 19.58 -4.26 43.25
N ILE A 119 19.96 -4.11 41.98
CA ILE A 119 19.21 -3.31 40.99
C ILE A 119 17.91 -4.04 40.60
N THR A 120 17.99 -5.34 40.33
CA THR A 120 16.83 -6.14 39.89
C THR A 120 15.85 -6.45 41.03
N GLN A 121 16.29 -6.51 42.28
CA GLN A 121 15.40 -6.65 43.45
C GLN A 121 14.63 -5.36 43.78
N GLY A 122 15.11 -4.19 43.35
CA GLY A 122 14.41 -2.92 43.52
C GLY A 122 13.36 -2.64 42.44
N GLU A 123 13.38 -3.42 41.36
CA GLU A 123 12.47 -3.31 40.23
C GLU A 123 11.53 -4.52 40.28
N ASP A 124 10.48 -4.45 41.09
CA ASP A 124 9.30 -5.29 40.92
C ASP A 124 8.71 -4.96 39.54
N ILE A 125 9.24 -5.62 38.51
CA ILE A 125 8.69 -5.57 37.17
C ILE A 125 7.37 -6.36 37.25
N THR A 126 6.31 -5.69 37.70
CA THR A 126 4.94 -6.13 37.45
C THR A 126 4.73 -6.02 35.94
N LEU A 127 5.14 -7.05 35.20
CA LEU A 127 4.75 -7.23 33.81
C LEU A 127 3.22 -7.18 33.80
N PRO A 128 2.59 -6.18 33.13
CA PRO A 128 1.14 -6.18 33.01
C PRO A 128 0.73 -7.48 32.32
N GLU A 129 -0.26 -8.19 32.88
CA GLU A 129 -0.79 -9.40 32.27
C GLU A 129 -1.16 -9.10 30.82
N LEU A 130 -0.51 -9.81 29.89
CA LEU A 130 -0.81 -9.71 28.47
C LEU A 130 -2.31 -10.00 28.28
N PRO A 131 -3.09 -9.13 27.61
CA PRO A 131 -4.48 -9.44 27.29
C PRO A 131 -4.55 -10.75 26.49
N THR A 132 -5.15 -11.78 27.06
CA THR A 132 -5.39 -13.09 26.42
C THR A 132 -6.55 -13.03 25.41
N ASP A 133 -6.75 -11.88 24.75
CA ASP A 133 -7.77 -11.78 23.72
C ASP A 133 -7.41 -12.72 22.57
N PRO A 134 -8.34 -13.58 22.13
CA PRO A 134 -8.08 -14.46 21.00
C PRO A 134 -7.78 -13.59 19.77
N LEU A 135 -6.56 -13.70 19.25
CA LEU A 135 -6.15 -13.02 18.03
C LEU A 135 -7.16 -13.33 16.92
N PRO A 136 -7.58 -12.34 16.12
CA PRO A 136 -8.49 -12.57 15.01
C PRO A 136 -7.85 -13.58 14.06
N VAL A 137 -8.58 -14.68 13.81
CA VAL A 137 -8.17 -15.73 12.88
C VAL A 137 -8.10 -15.13 11.49
N VAL A 138 -6.89 -14.78 11.05
CA VAL A 138 -6.61 -14.48 9.65
C VAL A 138 -6.90 -15.78 8.89
N PRO A 139 -7.72 -15.77 7.82
CA PRO A 139 -7.97 -16.98 7.05
C PRO A 139 -6.63 -17.49 6.52
N THR A 140 -6.19 -18.63 7.05
CA THR A 140 -5.07 -19.40 6.53
C THR A 140 -5.46 -19.87 5.15
N GLY A 141 -5.16 -19.06 4.14
CA GLY A 141 -5.13 -19.49 2.75
C GLY A 141 -4.15 -20.66 2.66
N GLU A 142 -4.67 -21.83 2.31
CA GLU A 142 -3.92 -23.05 2.07
C GLU A 142 -2.82 -22.74 1.04
N THR A 143 -1.63 -22.44 1.54
CA THR A 143 -0.44 -22.43 0.69
C THR A 143 0.04 -23.85 0.71
N GLU A 144 -0.40 -24.66 -0.26
CA GLU A 144 0.14 -25.98 -0.53
C GLU A 144 1.66 -25.86 -0.78
N ARG A 145 2.46 -25.96 0.28
CA ARG A 145 3.89 -26.27 0.16
C ARG A 145 3.96 -27.71 -0.35
N LYS A 146 4.16 -27.87 -1.65
CA LYS A 146 4.60 -29.14 -2.24
C LYS A 146 5.99 -29.47 -1.68
N GLU A 147 6.04 -30.34 -0.68
CA GLU A 147 7.28 -30.98 -0.26
C GLU A 147 7.80 -31.85 -1.41
N ALA A 148 8.91 -31.43 -2.01
CA ALA A 148 9.64 -32.24 -2.98
C ALA A 148 10.30 -33.41 -2.24
N GLN A 149 9.70 -34.60 -2.35
CA GLN A 149 10.29 -35.84 -1.85
C GLN A 149 11.53 -36.19 -2.66
N ILE A 150 12.72 -36.00 -2.09
CA ILE A 150 13.97 -36.54 -2.60
C ILE A 150 14.00 -38.04 -2.21
N LYS A 151 13.77 -38.94 -3.17
CA LYS A 151 13.96 -40.38 -2.99
C LYS A 151 15.46 -40.72 -2.98
N PRO A 152 15.97 -41.49 -2.02
CA PRO A 152 17.30 -42.07 -2.10
C PRO A 152 17.23 -43.37 -2.92
N GLU A 153 17.81 -43.37 -4.11
CA GLU A 153 18.02 -44.59 -4.90
C GLU A 153 19.19 -45.37 -4.30
N ARG A 154 18.87 -46.42 -3.53
CA ARG A 154 19.78 -47.53 -3.23
C ARG A 154 19.35 -48.70 -4.09
N GLU A 155 20.03 -48.91 -5.21
CA GLU A 155 20.13 -50.25 -5.81
C GLU A 155 21.57 -50.74 -5.73
N MET A 156 21.69 -51.93 -5.14
CA MET A 156 22.88 -52.74 -5.10
C MET A 156 23.23 -53.20 -6.52
N LEU A 157 24.46 -52.96 -6.95
CA LEU A 157 25.12 -53.82 -7.93
C LEU A 157 26.30 -54.49 -7.22
N ALA A 158 26.09 -55.75 -6.86
CA ALA A 158 27.14 -56.71 -6.65
C ALA A 158 27.11 -57.69 -7.83
N ALA A 159 28.09 -57.56 -8.71
CA ALA A 159 28.64 -58.62 -9.57
C ALA A 159 30.03 -58.17 -10.04
#